data_AF-A0A2V0P3M4-F1
#
_entry.id   AF-A0A2V0P3M4-F1
#
_cell.length_a   1.000
_cell.length_b   1.000
_cell.length_c   1.000
_cell.angle_alpha   90.00
_cell.angle_beta   90.00
_cell.angle_gamma   90.00
#
_symmetry.space_group_name_H-M   'P 1'
#
loop_
_entity.id
_entity.type
_entity.pdbx_description
1 polymer ?
#
loop_
_entity_poly.entity_id
_entity_poly.type
_entity_poly.pdbx_seq_one_letter_code
_entity_poly.pdbx_strand_id
1 'polypeptide(L)'
;MVLRTSGGGSGGSGATASTNGAFGRHEFEVFLGRTPLVGLERLTLALPPGLRAPLRLHSFVLLDVGSECWLYDFLPEAPTAPGTAAGLLSGRAVRGQARRRRLAGRAPKQLPVGAALRSVARLVRCDALAVADAFTEAWGTELTLATRNCRHHTDALIAALLAAEQAGGR
;
A
#
# COMPACT_ATOMS: atom_id res chain seq x y z
N MET A 1 -63.65 -21.27 -1.94
CA MET A 1 -63.98 -19.88 -2.27
C MET A 1 -64.24 -19.15 -0.96
N VAL A 2 -63.22 -18.48 -0.42
CA VAL A 2 -63.27 -17.68 0.82
C VAL A 2 -62.46 -16.40 0.56
N LEU A 3 -63.06 -15.28 0.96
CA LEU A 3 -62.64 -13.89 0.77
C LEU A 3 -61.49 -13.47 1.69
N ARG A 4 -60.66 -12.54 1.17
CA ARG A 4 -59.93 -11.40 1.82
C ARG A 4 -59.09 -11.74 3.07
N THR A 5 -57.87 -11.20 3.25
CA THR A 5 -57.60 -9.78 3.52
C THR A 5 -56.15 -9.37 3.26
N SER A 6 -56.02 -8.12 2.83
CA SER A 6 -54.87 -7.23 2.86
C SER A 6 -54.41 -6.84 4.28
N GLY A 7 -53.09 -6.64 4.45
CA GLY A 7 -52.44 -5.89 5.53
C GLY A 7 -50.92 -6.10 5.37
N GLY A 8 -50.08 -5.09 5.17
CA GLY A 8 -50.02 -3.79 5.83
C GLY A 8 -48.88 -3.84 6.85
N GLY A 9 -47.68 -3.39 6.48
CA GLY A 9 -46.50 -3.47 7.34
C GLY A 9 -45.29 -2.73 6.77
N SER A 10 -45.38 -1.41 6.66
CA SER A 10 -44.26 -0.51 6.41
C SER A 10 -43.64 -0.11 7.76
N GLY A 11 -42.44 -0.61 8.06
CA GLY A 11 -41.54 -0.08 9.08
C GLY A 11 -40.12 -0.17 8.49
N GLY A 12 -39.37 0.90 8.25
CA GLY A 12 -39.30 2.14 9.03
C GLY A 12 -38.31 1.99 10.19
N SER A 13 -37.05 1.66 9.89
CA SER A 13 -35.92 1.82 10.83
C SER A 13 -34.73 2.39 10.08
N GLY A 14 -34.74 3.72 9.95
CA GLY A 14 -33.57 4.49 9.58
C GLY A 14 -32.57 4.45 10.73
N ALA A 15 -31.61 3.55 10.64
CA ALA A 15 -30.43 3.58 11.48
C ALA A 15 -29.50 4.68 10.92
N THR A 16 -29.69 5.91 11.40
CA THR A 16 -28.65 6.94 11.29
C THR A 16 -27.50 6.51 12.20
N ALA A 17 -26.52 5.84 11.61
CA ALA A 17 -25.26 5.50 12.27
C ALA A 17 -24.58 6.81 12.69
N SER A 18 -24.63 7.09 13.99
CA SER A 18 -23.92 8.20 14.62
C SER A 18 -22.43 7.86 14.65
N THR A 19 -21.72 8.15 13.56
CA THR A 19 -20.25 8.07 13.47
C THR A 19 -19.62 9.35 14.02
N ASN A 20 -19.90 9.68 15.27
CA ASN A 20 -19.14 10.69 16.03
C ASN A 20 -18.27 9.97 17.06
N GLY A 21 -17.47 9.03 16.58
CA GLY A 21 -16.27 8.62 17.30
C GLY A 21 -15.26 9.75 17.15
N ALA A 22 -14.86 10.35 18.26
CA ALA A 22 -13.71 11.24 18.32
C ALA A 22 -12.45 10.43 17.95
N PHE A 23 -12.25 10.21 16.65
CA PHE A 23 -10.97 9.77 16.13
C PHE A 23 -10.00 10.88 16.51
N GLY A 24 -9.13 10.60 17.49
CA GLY A 24 -7.96 11.42 17.71
C GLY A 24 -7.35 11.65 16.34
N ARG A 25 -7.13 12.91 15.95
CA ARG A 25 -6.59 13.25 14.64
C ARG A 25 -5.19 12.64 14.57
N HIS A 26 -5.12 11.42 14.05
CA HIS A 26 -3.87 10.75 13.78
C HIS A 26 -3.31 11.41 12.54
N GLU A 27 -2.13 11.99 12.72
CA GLU A 27 -1.35 12.51 11.62
C GLU A 27 -0.52 11.37 11.04
N PHE A 28 -0.57 11.25 9.72
CA PHE A 28 0.18 10.25 8.98
C PHE A 28 1.22 10.94 8.11
N GLU A 29 2.48 10.55 8.24
CA GLU A 29 3.50 10.93 7.26
C GLU A 29 3.68 9.82 6.22
N VAL A 30 3.59 10.20 4.95
CA VAL A 30 3.68 9.29 3.80
C VAL A 30 5.06 9.42 3.17
N PHE A 31 5.79 8.33 3.06
CA PHE A 31 7.05 8.27 2.35
C PHE A 31 6.98 7.34 1.15
N LEU A 32 7.65 7.74 0.06
CA LEU A 32 8.03 6.84 -1.02
C LEU A 32 9.43 6.29 -0.73
N GLY A 33 9.51 4.98 -0.56
CA GLY A 33 10.75 4.26 -0.36
C GLY A 33 11.25 3.58 -1.61
N ARG A 34 12.58 3.52 -1.76
CA ARG A 34 13.24 2.66 -2.75
C ARG A 34 14.33 1.83 -2.11
N THR A 35 14.40 0.56 -2.47
CA THR A 35 15.36 -0.41 -1.93
C THR A 35 15.85 -1.34 -3.04
N PRO A 36 16.97 -2.06 -2.85
CA PRO A 36 17.40 -3.08 -3.80
C PRO A 36 16.34 -4.14 -4.06
N LEU A 37 16.48 -4.87 -5.17
CA LEU A 37 15.67 -6.06 -5.41
C LEU A 37 15.93 -7.10 -4.32
N VAL A 38 14.88 -7.86 -4.00
CA VAL A 38 14.97 -8.96 -3.03
C VAL A 38 16.03 -9.96 -3.48
N GLY A 39 16.98 -10.27 -2.59
CA GLY A 39 18.12 -11.15 -2.86
C GLY A 39 19.38 -10.43 -3.34
N LEU A 40 19.32 -9.12 -3.66
CA LEU A 40 20.47 -8.31 -4.09
C LEU A 40 20.94 -7.31 -3.02
N GLU A 41 20.45 -7.43 -1.78
CA GLU A 41 20.74 -6.48 -0.70
C GLU A 41 22.23 -6.48 -0.35
N ARG A 42 22.82 -7.68 -0.18
CA ARG A 42 24.25 -7.83 0.13
C ARG A 42 25.15 -7.33 -1.00
N LEU A 43 24.77 -7.58 -2.25
CA LEU A 43 25.48 -7.08 -3.42
C LEU A 43 25.47 -5.55 -3.44
N THR A 44 24.32 -4.94 -3.16
CA THR A 44 24.23 -3.47 -3.11
C THR A 44 25.11 -2.87 -2.03
N LEU A 45 25.23 -3.51 -0.87
CA LEU A 45 26.12 -3.06 0.20
C LEU A 45 27.61 -3.13 -0.19
N ALA A 46 27.99 -4.18 -0.92
CA ALA A 46 29.36 -4.37 -1.38
C ALA A 46 29.79 -3.32 -2.44
N LEU A 47 28.84 -2.67 -3.10
CA LEU A 47 29.14 -1.67 -4.12
C LEU A 47 29.50 -0.31 -3.53
N PRO A 48 30.38 0.46 -4.21
CA PRO A 48 30.65 1.86 -3.90
C PRO A 48 29.36 2.69 -3.87
N PRO A 49 29.25 3.71 -3.00
CA PRO A 49 28.01 4.51 -2.85
C PRO A 49 27.41 5.04 -4.16
N GLY A 50 28.25 5.49 -5.11
CA GLY A 50 27.81 5.98 -6.41
C GLY A 50 27.12 4.93 -7.29
N LEU A 51 27.39 3.64 -7.06
CA LEU A 51 26.80 2.51 -7.81
C LEU A 51 25.58 1.90 -7.10
N ARG A 52 25.23 2.35 -5.89
CA ARG A 52 24.09 1.79 -5.13
C ARG A 52 22.74 2.31 -5.63
N ALA A 53 22.68 3.58 -6.03
CA ALA A 53 21.43 4.23 -6.42
C ALA A 53 20.74 3.55 -7.62
N PRO A 54 21.45 3.14 -8.70
CA PRO A 54 20.85 2.43 -9.83
C PRO A 54 20.22 1.08 -9.47
N LEU A 55 20.68 0.43 -8.39
CA LEU A 55 20.16 -0.87 -7.97
C LEU A 55 18.91 -0.80 -7.09
N ARG A 56 18.47 0.40 -6.72
CA ARG A 56 17.23 0.60 -5.95
C ARG A 56 16.00 0.51 -6.84
N LEU A 57 15.74 -0.70 -7.32
CA LEU A 57 14.72 -1.00 -8.31
C LEU A 57 13.36 -1.34 -7.70
N HIS A 58 13.30 -1.66 -6.40
CA HIS A 58 12.04 -1.93 -5.71
C HIS A 58 11.49 -0.65 -5.06
N SER A 59 10.22 -0.34 -5.30
CA SER A 59 9.51 0.80 -4.71
C SER A 59 8.46 0.34 -3.71
N PHE A 60 8.31 1.07 -2.61
CA PHE A 60 7.30 0.81 -1.57
C PHE A 60 6.77 2.12 -0.99
N VAL A 61 5.59 2.07 -0.37
CA VAL A 61 5.03 3.19 0.42
C VAL A 61 5.22 2.86 1.90
N LEU A 62 5.61 3.86 2.69
CA LEU A 62 5.68 3.77 4.14
C LEU A 62 4.75 4.82 4.75
N LEU A 63 3.90 4.39 5.67
CA LEU A 63 3.07 5.27 6.50
C LEU A 63 3.65 5.28 7.91
N ASP A 64 4.08 6.45 8.38
CA ASP A 64 4.50 6.67 9.77
C ASP A 64 3.31 7.25 10.56
N VAL A 65 2.93 6.56 11.63
CA VAL A 65 1.83 6.95 12.53
C VAL A 65 2.33 7.38 13.91
N GLY A 66 3.63 7.66 14.03
CA GLY A 66 4.29 8.12 15.24
C GLY A 66 4.76 7.00 16.17
N SER A 67 3.96 5.98 16.51
CA SER A 67 4.46 4.87 17.34
C SER A 67 5.05 3.72 16.52
N GLU A 68 4.68 3.64 15.25
CA GLU A 68 4.99 2.54 14.36
C GLU A 68 4.97 3.00 12.90
N CYS A 69 5.45 2.13 12.01
CA CYS A 69 5.32 2.35 10.58
C CYS A 69 4.70 1.14 9.90
N TRP A 70 3.99 1.40 8.82
CA TRP A 70 3.37 0.40 7.97
C TRP A 70 3.93 0.51 6.55
N LEU A 71 4.51 -0.58 6.07
CA LEU A 71 5.10 -0.68 4.74
C LEU A 71 4.14 -1.43 3.81
N TYR A 72 3.87 -0.83 2.66
CA TYR A 72 3.07 -1.39 1.58
C TYR A 72 3.92 -1.57 0.33
N ASP A 73 3.98 -2.78 -0.20
CA ASP A 73 4.71 -3.08 -1.42
C ASP A 73 4.03 -4.14 -2.29
N PHE A 74 4.49 -4.25 -3.54
CA PHE A 74 4.00 -5.22 -4.50
C PHE A 74 5.18 -5.95 -5.13
N LEU A 75 5.24 -7.28 -4.96
CA LEU A 75 6.32 -8.13 -5.45
C LEU A 75 5.77 -9.42 -6.04
N PRO A 76 6.56 -10.15 -6.83
CA PRO A 76 6.24 -11.53 -7.17
C PRO A 76 6.10 -12.38 -5.90
N GLU A 77 5.24 -13.39 -5.93
CA GLU A 77 5.07 -14.33 -4.82
C GLU A 77 6.37 -15.11 -4.50
N ALA A 78 7.13 -15.46 -5.55
CA ALA A 78 8.44 -16.11 -5.45
C ALA A 78 9.53 -15.24 -6.13
N PRO A 79 9.97 -14.14 -5.50
CA PRO A 79 10.82 -13.13 -6.16
C PRO A 79 12.23 -13.62 -6.48
N THR A 80 12.72 -14.65 -5.77
CA THR A 80 14.05 -15.24 -5.96
C THR A 80 14.05 -16.47 -6.86
N ALA A 81 12.88 -16.95 -7.30
CA ALA A 81 12.79 -18.12 -8.16
C ALA A 81 13.24 -17.77 -9.59
N PRO A 82 14.13 -18.56 -10.23
CA PRO A 82 14.59 -18.30 -11.59
C PRO A 82 13.44 -18.21 -12.61
N GLY A 83 12.40 -19.05 -12.45
CA GLY A 83 11.22 -19.04 -13.32
C GLY A 83 10.45 -17.72 -13.28
N THR A 84 10.38 -17.06 -12.11
CA THR A 84 9.77 -15.72 -11.97
C THR A 84 10.54 -14.69 -12.78
N ALA A 85 11.86 -14.68 -12.66
CA ALA A 85 12.72 -13.75 -13.40
C ALA A 85 12.61 -13.99 -14.91
N ALA A 86 12.69 -15.24 -15.36
CA ALA A 86 12.53 -15.60 -16.76
C ALA A 86 11.16 -15.18 -17.32
N GLY A 87 10.08 -15.43 -16.56
CA GLY A 87 8.72 -15.00 -16.91
C GLY A 87 8.65 -13.49 -17.12
N LEU A 88 9.11 -12.71 -16.13
CA LEU A 88 9.12 -11.25 -16.19
C LEU A 88 9.97 -10.70 -17.34
N LEU A 89 11.19 -11.21 -17.53
CA LEU A 89 12.09 -10.78 -18.60
C LEU A 89 11.55 -11.13 -19.99
N SER A 90 10.78 -12.22 -20.11
CA SER A 90 10.07 -12.57 -21.35
C SER A 90 8.80 -11.75 -21.61
N GLY A 91 8.49 -10.77 -20.74
CA GLY A 91 7.30 -9.93 -20.83
C GLY A 91 6.00 -10.63 -20.37
N ARG A 92 6.09 -11.84 -19.83
CA ARG A 92 4.92 -12.58 -19.33
C ARG A 92 4.48 -12.06 -17.97
N ALA A 93 3.19 -12.19 -17.71
CA ALA A 93 2.65 -11.99 -16.38
C ALA A 93 3.09 -13.11 -15.43
N VAL A 94 3.38 -12.74 -14.19
CA VAL A 94 3.62 -13.68 -13.08
C VAL A 94 2.67 -13.34 -11.93
N ARG A 95 2.50 -14.27 -11.00
CA ARG A 95 1.71 -14.00 -9.79
C ARG A 95 2.48 -13.03 -8.88
N GLY A 96 1.88 -11.87 -8.67
CA GLY A 96 2.27 -10.87 -7.69
C GLY A 96 1.43 -10.97 -6.41
N GLN A 97 1.94 -10.32 -5.38
CA GLN A 97 1.33 -10.20 -4.08
C GLN A 97 1.50 -8.76 -3.59
N ALA A 98 0.39 -8.09 -3.30
CA ALA A 98 0.40 -6.85 -2.55
C ALA A 98 0.52 -7.19 -1.07
N ARG A 99 1.44 -6.55 -0.37
CA ARG A 99 1.80 -6.92 1.00
C ARG A 99 1.78 -5.71 1.89
N ARG A 100 1.37 -5.96 3.13
CA ARG A 100 1.46 -5.04 4.26
C ARG A 100 2.41 -5.61 5.30
N ARG A 101 3.30 -4.78 5.83
CA ARG A 101 4.20 -5.16 6.92
C ARG A 101 4.24 -4.07 7.99
N ARG A 102 4.09 -4.49 9.25
CA ARG A 102 4.27 -3.63 10.42
C ARG A 102 5.75 -3.56 10.76
N LEU A 103 6.27 -2.36 11.00
CA LEU A 103 7.63 -2.11 11.46
C LEU A 103 7.57 -1.46 12.85
N ALA A 104 8.39 -1.96 13.79
CA ALA A 104 8.37 -1.50 15.17
C ALA A 104 9.11 -0.17 15.36
N GLY A 105 8.39 0.90 15.68
CA GLY A 105 8.95 2.25 15.86
C GLY A 105 8.86 3.12 14.60
N ARG A 106 9.46 4.31 14.67
CA ARG A 106 9.40 5.36 13.63
C ARG A 106 10.39 5.14 12.48
N ALA A 107 10.06 5.70 11.32
CA ALA A 107 11.01 5.89 10.24
C ALA A 107 12.09 6.89 10.66
N PRO A 108 13.36 6.78 10.17
CA PRO A 108 13.88 5.82 9.21
C PRO A 108 14.56 4.59 9.86
N LYS A 109 14.47 4.40 11.18
CA LYS A 109 15.30 3.42 11.90
C LYS A 109 15.06 1.96 11.53
N GLN A 110 13.92 1.63 10.92
CA GLN A 110 13.47 0.26 10.64
C GLN A 110 13.48 -0.13 9.16
N LEU A 111 14.20 0.62 8.33
CA LEU A 111 14.14 0.41 6.89
C LEU A 111 14.96 -0.80 6.43
N PRO A 112 14.57 -1.43 5.31
CA PRO A 112 15.42 -2.39 4.63
C PRO A 112 16.80 -1.79 4.35
N VAL A 113 17.83 -2.63 4.47
CA VAL A 113 19.20 -2.17 4.29
C VAL A 113 19.40 -1.59 2.88
N GLY A 114 20.05 -0.42 2.80
CA GLY A 114 20.27 0.29 1.54
C GLY A 114 19.04 1.05 1.02
N ALA A 115 17.93 1.06 1.74
CA ALA A 115 16.75 1.84 1.38
C ALA A 115 17.01 3.36 1.45
N ALA A 116 16.29 4.10 0.63
CA ALA A 116 16.15 5.54 0.72
C ALA A 116 14.67 5.90 0.78
N LEU A 117 14.35 6.92 1.59
CA LEU A 117 13.01 7.49 1.70
C LEU A 117 12.97 8.90 1.15
N ARG A 118 11.80 9.28 0.64
CA ARG A 118 11.43 10.66 0.36
C ARG A 118 10.04 10.90 0.94
N SER A 119 9.88 11.92 1.79
CA SER A 119 8.56 12.35 2.25
C SER A 119 7.75 12.87 1.06
N VAL A 120 6.50 12.44 0.97
CA VAL A 120 5.60 12.75 -0.15
C VAL A 120 4.45 13.61 0.32
N ALA A 121 3.87 13.29 1.49
CA ALA A 121 2.71 13.98 2.01
C ALA A 121 2.58 13.82 3.53
N ARG A 122 1.82 14.72 4.14
CA ARG A 122 1.32 14.64 5.51
C ARG A 122 -0.21 14.64 5.45
N LEU A 123 -0.84 13.62 6.00
CA LEU A 123 -2.29 13.41 5.94
C LEU A 123 -2.87 13.57 7.35
N VAL A 124 -3.97 14.33 7.46
CA VAL A 124 -4.59 14.67 8.75
C VAL A 124 -6.12 14.58 8.72
N ARG A 125 -6.72 14.35 7.54
CA ARG A 125 -8.17 14.35 7.33
C ARG A 125 -8.74 13.01 6.92
N CYS A 126 -7.91 12.01 6.63
CA CYS A 126 -8.35 10.65 6.36
C CYS A 126 -7.66 9.62 7.26
N ASP A 127 -8.31 8.48 7.46
CA ASP A 127 -7.66 7.29 7.99
C ASP A 127 -6.78 6.66 6.90
N ALA A 128 -5.51 7.07 6.86
CA ALA A 128 -4.58 6.64 5.81
C ALA A 128 -4.31 5.12 5.86
N LEU A 129 -4.40 4.49 7.03
CA LEU A 129 -4.23 3.04 7.15
C LEU A 129 -5.39 2.30 6.53
N ALA A 130 -6.63 2.69 6.86
CA ALA A 130 -7.81 2.08 6.26
C ALA A 130 -7.84 2.23 4.73
N VAL A 131 -7.46 3.41 4.22
CA VAL A 131 -7.35 3.64 2.76
C VAL A 131 -6.30 2.74 2.13
N ALA A 132 -5.11 2.64 2.74
CA ALA A 132 -4.03 1.81 2.22
C ALA A 132 -4.37 0.31 2.27
N ASP A 133 -5.03 -0.14 3.34
CA ASP A 133 -5.50 -1.52 3.50
C ASP A 133 -6.51 -1.88 2.41
N ALA A 134 -7.57 -1.08 2.25
CA ALA A 134 -8.59 -1.31 1.23
C ALA A 134 -7.99 -1.29 -0.19
N PHE A 135 -7.07 -0.36 -0.46
CA PHE A 135 -6.36 -0.32 -1.74
C PHE A 135 -5.54 -1.60 -1.97
N THR A 136 -4.78 -2.04 -0.96
CA THR A 136 -3.89 -3.21 -1.06
C THR A 136 -4.67 -4.49 -1.29
N GLU A 137 -5.81 -4.66 -0.62
CA GLU A 137 -6.72 -5.80 -0.80
C GLU A 137 -7.34 -5.82 -2.21
N ALA A 138 -7.68 -4.65 -2.76
CA ALA A 138 -8.23 -4.52 -4.11
C ALA A 138 -7.16 -4.62 -5.22
N TRP A 139 -5.87 -4.51 -4.88
CA TRP A 139 -4.78 -4.55 -5.86
C TRP A 139 -4.58 -5.97 -6.40
N GLY A 140 -5.19 -6.26 -7.55
CA GLY A 140 -5.16 -7.58 -8.17
C GLY A 140 -3.76 -8.20 -8.31
N THR A 141 -3.71 -9.53 -8.36
CA THR A 141 -2.49 -10.34 -8.17
C THR A 141 -1.63 -10.54 -9.42
N GLU A 142 -1.96 -9.92 -10.55
CA GLU A 142 -1.14 -10.04 -11.77
C GLU A 142 0.02 -9.05 -11.71
N LEU A 143 1.24 -9.51 -11.99
CA LEU A 143 2.44 -8.66 -12.04
C LEU A 143 3.10 -8.76 -13.42
N THR A 144 3.33 -7.61 -14.04
CA THR A 144 4.06 -7.45 -15.31
C THR A 144 5.11 -6.36 -15.17
N LEU A 145 6.26 -6.47 -15.86
CA LEU A 145 7.28 -5.42 -15.80
C LEU A 145 6.80 -4.10 -16.42
N ALA A 146 6.00 -4.17 -17.50
CA ALA A 146 5.65 -2.99 -18.29
C ALA A 146 4.52 -2.15 -17.68
N THR A 147 3.47 -2.79 -17.16
CA THR A 147 2.21 -2.10 -16.86
C THR A 147 1.68 -2.32 -15.45
N ARG A 148 2.22 -3.31 -14.72
CA ARG A 148 1.69 -3.69 -13.40
C ARG A 148 2.80 -4.19 -12.48
N ASN A 149 3.62 -3.26 -12.01
CA ASN A 149 4.80 -3.52 -11.17
C ASN A 149 4.74 -2.72 -9.86
N CYS A 150 5.78 -2.83 -9.03
CA CYS A 150 5.89 -2.13 -7.75
C CYS A 150 5.76 -0.61 -7.87
N ARG A 151 6.25 0.01 -8.96
CA ARG A 151 6.14 1.45 -9.19
C ARG A 151 4.71 1.89 -9.44
N HIS A 152 4.01 1.16 -10.32
CA HIS A 152 2.59 1.41 -10.58
C HIS A 152 1.76 1.27 -9.30
N HIS A 153 2.06 0.26 -8.48
CA HIS A 153 1.42 0.09 -7.17
C HIS A 153 1.66 1.29 -6.27
N THR A 154 2.92 1.72 -6.08
CA THR A 154 3.23 2.85 -5.21
C THR A 154 2.60 4.16 -5.70
N ASP A 155 2.63 4.41 -7.00
CA ASP A 155 2.08 5.64 -7.59
C ASP A 155 0.56 5.69 -7.41
N ALA A 156 -0.13 4.57 -7.67
CA ALA A 156 -1.58 4.46 -7.48
C ALA A 156 -2.00 4.51 -6.01
N LEU A 157 -1.24 3.90 -5.10
CA LEU A 157 -1.51 3.98 -3.66
C LEU A 157 -1.36 5.41 -3.14
N ILE A 158 -0.29 6.11 -3.53
CA ILE A 158 -0.08 7.52 -3.17
C ILE A 158 -1.23 8.37 -3.70
N ALA A 159 -1.66 8.15 -4.95
CA ALA A 159 -2.79 8.88 -5.53
C ALA A 159 -4.09 8.63 -4.74
N ALA A 160 -4.37 7.38 -4.34
CA ALA A 160 -5.54 7.04 -3.53
C ALA A 160 -5.53 7.73 -2.15
N LEU A 161 -4.37 7.74 -1.49
CA LEU A 161 -4.18 8.42 -0.21
C LEU A 161 -4.42 9.93 -0.31
N LEU A 162 -3.86 10.58 -1.34
CA LEU A 162 -4.04 12.01 -1.58
C LEU A 162 -5.50 12.36 -1.92
N ALA A 163 -6.17 11.52 -2.70
CA ALA A 163 -7.58 11.71 -3.04
C ALA A 163 -8.49 11.60 -1.80
N ALA A 164 -8.24 10.61 -0.93
CA ALA A 164 -8.97 10.46 0.33
C ALA A 164 -8.76 11.65 1.27
N GLU A 165 -7.52 12.14 1.40
CA GLU A 165 -7.18 13.33 2.19
C GLU A 165 -7.91 14.59 1.68
N GLN A 166 -8.06 14.75 0.36
CA GLN A 166 -8.82 15.86 -0.22
C GLN A 166 -10.33 15.74 0.02
N ALA A 167 -10.87 14.52 0.00
CA ALA A 167 -12.28 14.25 0.23
C ALA A 167 -12.70 14.51 1.69
N GLY A 168 -11.85 14.20 2.67
CA GLY A 168 -12.12 14.42 4.09
C GLY A 168 -12.14 15.89 4.54
N GLY A 169 -11.89 16.84 3.62
CA GLY A 169 -11.97 18.28 3.88
C GLY A 169 -13.24 18.96 3.38
N ARG A 170 -14.18 18.22 2.79
CA ARG A 170 -15.48 18.72 2.32
C ARG A 170 -16.56 18.40 3.34
#